data_AF-A0A6G1RP99-F1
#
_entry.id   AF-A0A6G1RP99-F1
#
_cell.length_a   1.000
_cell.length_b   1.000
_cell.length_c   1.000
_cell.angle_alpha   90.00
_cell.angle_beta   90.00
_cell.angle_gamma   90.00
#
_symmetry.space_group_name_H-M   'P 1'
#
loop_
_entity.id
_entity.type
_entity.pdbx_description
1 polymer ?
#
loop_
_entity_poly.entity_id
_entity_poly.type
_entity_poly.pdbx_seq_one_letter_code
_entity_poly.pdbx_strand_id
1 'polypeptide(L)'
;MDQELDNTVKVLLHKAGESNTFIREEVDKALKAMVNNVTPARALCSLINGGQSHLHSAVRRCTAQHLSEVVERMGPERILCGTKAVADRIFPAAARFAQDSSQQTRYYGRKMLCSMMAHPDFDKALEKYVLPKDFPYIKEAVTSLREKGLGEMPLDTPSAKGRRSQTSSVGHSRSSSTSRDALSVTDRE
;
A
#
# COMPACT_ATOMS: atom_id res chain seq x y z
N MET A 1 -18.79 -13.01 -18.66
CA MET A 1 -18.51 -11.69 -18.04
C MET A 1 -17.82 -11.80 -16.68
N ASP A 2 -18.45 -12.40 -15.65
CA ASP A 2 -17.85 -12.42 -14.30
C ASP A 2 -16.47 -13.12 -14.23
N GLN A 3 -16.35 -14.30 -14.82
CA GLN A 3 -15.09 -15.05 -14.86
C GLN A 3 -13.99 -14.34 -15.66
N GLU A 4 -14.37 -13.63 -16.73
CA GLU A 4 -13.43 -12.88 -17.58
C GLU A 4 -12.85 -11.71 -16.80
N LEU A 5 -13.71 -10.97 -16.08
CA LEU A 5 -13.26 -9.89 -15.20
C LEU A 5 -12.28 -10.41 -14.14
N ASP A 6 -12.61 -11.50 -13.44
CA ASP A 6 -11.73 -12.07 -12.41
C ASP A 6 -10.36 -12.47 -12.99
N ASN A 7 -10.36 -13.08 -14.18
CA ASN A 7 -9.12 -13.44 -14.87
C ASN A 7 -8.31 -12.21 -15.26
N THR A 8 -8.95 -11.18 -15.82
CA THR A 8 -8.29 -9.92 -16.20
C THR A 8 -7.71 -9.20 -14.99
N VAL A 9 -8.48 -9.06 -13.90
CA VAL A 9 -8.02 -8.43 -12.65
C VAL A 9 -6.80 -9.15 -12.11
N LYS A 10 -6.86 -10.49 -12.06
CA LYS A 10 -5.75 -11.30 -11.58
C LYS A 10 -4.48 -11.09 -12.42
N VAL A 11 -4.59 -11.12 -13.75
CA VAL A 11 -3.45 -10.90 -14.64
C VAL A 11 -2.85 -9.50 -14.45
N LEU A 12 -3.69 -8.46 -14.41
CA LEU A 12 -3.25 -7.09 -14.16
C LEU A 12 -2.54 -6.96 -12.81
N LEU A 13 -3.13 -7.48 -11.74
CA LEU A 13 -2.53 -7.45 -10.40
C LEU A 13 -1.19 -8.17 -10.35
N HIS A 14 -1.04 -9.32 -11.03
CA HIS A 14 0.24 -10.00 -11.15
C HIS A 14 1.29 -9.15 -11.89
N LYS A 15 0.88 -8.43 -12.95
CA LYS A 15 1.74 -7.48 -13.66
C LYS A 15 2.16 -6.28 -12.80
N ALA A 16 1.36 -5.85 -11.83
CA ALA A 16 1.75 -4.83 -10.85
C ALA A 16 2.98 -5.26 -10.00
N GLY A 17 3.27 -6.57 -9.96
CA GLY A 17 4.43 -7.13 -9.28
C GLY A 17 5.75 -6.99 -10.05
N GLU A 18 5.71 -6.58 -11.31
CA GLU A 18 6.91 -6.44 -12.14
C GLU A 18 7.71 -5.18 -11.80
N SER A 19 9.02 -5.20 -12.03
CA SER A 19 9.93 -4.09 -11.69
C SER A 19 9.79 -2.87 -12.62
N ASN A 20 9.15 -3.02 -13.77
CA ASN A 20 9.03 -1.97 -14.77
C ASN A 20 7.99 -0.91 -14.30
N THR A 21 8.44 0.32 -14.09
CA THR A 21 7.59 1.44 -13.66
C THR A 21 6.47 1.75 -14.64
N PHE A 22 6.75 1.76 -15.95
CA PHE A 22 5.75 2.00 -16.98
C PHE A 22 4.64 0.95 -16.95
N ILE A 23 5.00 -0.33 -16.80
CA ILE A 23 4.02 -1.41 -16.68
C ILE A 23 3.16 -1.21 -15.43
N ARG A 24 3.76 -0.88 -14.30
CA ARG A 24 3.01 -0.65 -13.04
C ARG A 24 2.04 0.54 -13.16
N GLU A 25 2.46 1.62 -13.78
CA GLU A 25 1.61 2.79 -14.01
C GLU A 25 0.43 2.48 -14.93
N GLU A 26 0.65 1.76 -16.03
CA GLU A 26 -0.43 1.35 -16.94
C GLU A 26 -1.39 0.34 -16.28
N VAL A 27 -0.87 -0.56 -15.44
CA VAL A 27 -1.71 -1.45 -14.62
C VAL A 27 -2.58 -0.65 -13.65
N ASP A 28 -2.01 0.32 -12.93
CA ASP A 28 -2.77 1.16 -12.00
C ASP A 28 -3.87 1.96 -12.74
N LYS A 29 -3.59 2.49 -13.95
CA LYS A 29 -4.60 3.13 -14.81
C LYS A 29 -5.69 2.17 -15.24
N ALA A 30 -5.34 0.97 -15.69
CA ALA A 30 -6.28 -0.05 -16.14
C ALA A 30 -7.20 -0.51 -14.99
N LEU A 31 -6.64 -0.79 -13.82
CA LEU A 31 -7.41 -1.17 -12.63
C LEU A 31 -8.30 -0.03 -12.13
N LYS A 32 -7.82 1.22 -12.18
CA LYS A 32 -8.63 2.40 -11.86
C LYS A 32 -9.84 2.52 -12.80
N ALA A 33 -9.61 2.40 -14.11
CA ALA A 33 -10.67 2.46 -15.10
C ALA A 33 -11.70 1.33 -14.89
N MET A 34 -11.23 0.11 -14.64
CA MET A 34 -12.08 -1.04 -14.34
C MET A 34 -12.93 -0.79 -13.09
N VAL A 35 -12.33 -0.39 -11.97
CA VAL A 35 -13.05 -0.09 -10.72
C VAL A 35 -14.18 0.93 -10.96
N ASN A 36 -13.96 1.91 -11.83
CA ASN A 36 -14.95 2.94 -12.18
C ASN A 36 -16.10 2.46 -13.05
N ASN A 37 -15.91 1.41 -13.85
CA ASN A 37 -16.90 0.97 -14.83
C ASN A 37 -17.68 -0.30 -14.42
N VAL A 38 -17.21 -1.06 -13.43
CA VAL A 38 -17.94 -2.22 -12.90
C VAL A 38 -18.65 -1.89 -11.59
N THR A 39 -19.59 -2.75 -11.17
CA THR A 39 -20.27 -2.56 -9.89
C THR A 39 -19.27 -2.66 -8.73
N PRO A 40 -19.39 -1.83 -7.67
CA PRO A 40 -18.43 -1.84 -6.57
C PRO A 40 -18.28 -3.19 -5.87
N ALA A 41 -19.39 -3.91 -5.67
CA ALA A 41 -19.37 -5.25 -5.07
C ALA A 41 -18.58 -6.25 -5.95
N ARG A 42 -18.69 -6.15 -7.28
CA ARG A 42 -17.93 -7.00 -8.20
C ARG A 42 -16.45 -6.65 -8.19
N ALA A 43 -16.10 -5.37 -8.31
CA ALA A 43 -14.71 -4.90 -8.21
C ALA A 43 -14.04 -5.40 -6.92
N LEU A 44 -14.74 -5.27 -5.79
CA LEU A 44 -14.29 -5.74 -4.49
C LEU A 44 -13.96 -7.24 -4.48
N CYS A 45 -14.88 -8.07 -4.97
CA CYS A 45 -14.69 -9.51 -5.02
C CYS A 45 -13.51 -9.90 -5.93
N SER A 46 -13.43 -9.30 -7.12
CA SER A 46 -12.37 -9.58 -8.09
C SER A 46 -10.99 -9.17 -7.57
N LEU A 47 -10.86 -7.99 -6.96
CA LEU A 47 -9.60 -7.52 -6.37
C LEU A 47 -9.13 -8.41 -5.22
N ILE A 48 -10.03 -8.75 -4.28
CA ILE A 48 -9.69 -9.63 -3.15
C ILE A 48 -9.21 -11.00 -3.65
N ASN A 49 -9.93 -11.60 -4.60
CA ASN A 49 -9.56 -12.89 -5.19
C ASN A 49 -8.23 -12.82 -5.97
N GLY A 50 -7.96 -11.69 -6.62
CA GLY A 50 -6.82 -11.54 -7.52
C GLY A 50 -5.49 -11.29 -6.82
N GLY A 51 -5.45 -10.59 -5.67
CA GLY A 51 -4.17 -10.13 -5.14
C GLY A 51 -4.00 -9.97 -3.63
N GLN A 52 -5.05 -10.15 -2.81
CA GLN A 52 -4.93 -9.94 -1.35
C GLN A 52 -3.87 -10.82 -0.69
N SER A 53 -3.79 -12.09 -1.08
CA SER A 53 -2.87 -13.08 -0.49
C SER A 53 -1.66 -13.36 -1.37
N HIS A 54 -1.35 -12.47 -2.32
CA HIS A 54 -0.21 -12.65 -3.22
C HIS A 54 1.13 -12.53 -2.48
N LEU A 55 2.13 -13.31 -2.88
CA LEU A 55 3.44 -13.34 -2.21
C LEU A 55 4.20 -12.01 -2.37
N HIS A 56 4.10 -11.39 -3.55
CA HIS A 56 4.77 -10.13 -3.85
C HIS A 56 4.06 -8.92 -3.22
N SER A 57 4.79 -8.10 -2.48
CA SER A 57 4.26 -6.95 -1.74
C SER A 57 3.63 -5.89 -2.66
N ALA A 58 4.20 -5.63 -3.84
CA ALA A 58 3.66 -4.66 -4.78
C ALA A 58 2.26 -5.04 -5.30
N VAL A 59 1.99 -6.35 -5.46
CA VAL A 59 0.65 -6.84 -5.85
C VAL A 59 -0.35 -6.59 -4.72
N ARG A 60 0.02 -6.91 -3.48
CA ARG A 60 -0.84 -6.65 -2.31
C ARG A 60 -1.10 -5.15 -2.12
N ARG A 61 -0.08 -4.31 -2.31
CA ARG A 61 -0.20 -2.84 -2.28
C ARG A 61 -1.18 -2.34 -3.33
N CYS A 62 -0.99 -2.72 -4.60
CA CYS A 62 -1.87 -2.33 -5.71
C CYS A 62 -3.32 -2.79 -5.46
N THR A 63 -3.49 -4.02 -4.97
CA THR A 63 -4.81 -4.55 -4.58
C THR A 63 -5.44 -3.69 -3.49
N ALA A 64 -4.72 -3.39 -2.41
CA ALA A 64 -5.22 -2.61 -1.29
C ALA A 64 -5.55 -1.17 -1.69
N GLN A 65 -4.74 -0.56 -2.55
CA GLN A 65 -4.97 0.78 -3.09
C GLN A 65 -6.34 0.85 -3.78
N HIS A 66 -6.56 0.03 -4.81
CA HIS A 66 -7.81 0.04 -5.56
C HIS A 66 -9.00 -0.44 -4.73
N LEU A 67 -8.79 -1.38 -3.81
CA LEU A 67 -9.86 -1.82 -2.91
C LEU A 67 -10.29 -0.69 -1.95
N SER A 68 -9.35 0.14 -1.48
CA SER A 68 -9.69 1.28 -0.64
C SER A 68 -10.57 2.30 -1.35
N GLU A 69 -10.33 2.54 -2.65
CA GLU A 69 -11.15 3.43 -3.47
C GLU A 69 -12.57 2.87 -3.69
N VAL A 70 -12.69 1.54 -3.84
CA VAL A 70 -14.00 0.87 -3.92
C VAL A 70 -14.77 1.06 -2.62
N VAL A 71 -14.12 0.86 -1.47
CA VAL A 71 -14.74 1.05 -0.14
C VAL A 71 -15.21 2.48 0.05
N GLU A 72 -14.39 3.47 -0.31
CA GLU A 72 -14.77 4.89 -0.24
C GLU A 72 -15.98 5.20 -1.13
N ARG A 73 -16.00 4.68 -2.36
CA ARG A 73 -17.14 4.86 -3.29
C ARG A 73 -18.41 4.17 -2.83
N MET A 74 -18.32 3.02 -2.18
CA MET A 74 -19.48 2.33 -1.63
C MET A 74 -20.06 3.09 -0.43
N GLY A 75 -19.17 3.60 0.43
CA GLY A 75 -19.53 4.22 1.68
C GLY A 75 -19.95 3.21 2.76
N PRO A 76 -19.89 3.62 4.04
CA PRO A 76 -20.17 2.76 5.18
C PRO A 76 -21.57 2.13 5.14
N GLU A 77 -22.59 2.91 4.79
CA GLU A 77 -23.98 2.46 4.71
C GLU A 77 -24.16 1.24 3.81
N ARG A 78 -23.63 1.30 2.57
CA ARG A 78 -23.78 0.17 1.63
C ARG A 78 -22.97 -1.05 2.03
N ILE A 79 -21.89 -0.87 2.78
CA ILE A 79 -21.05 -1.98 3.23
C ILE A 79 -21.70 -2.69 4.42
N LEU A 80 -22.23 -1.94 5.39
CA LEU A 80 -22.75 -2.48 6.64
C LEU A 80 -24.26 -2.80 6.60
N CYS A 81 -25.08 -1.97 5.95
CA CYS A 81 -26.52 -2.22 5.77
C CYS A 81 -26.85 -2.97 4.47
N GLY A 82 -25.90 -3.07 3.55
CA GLY A 82 -26.08 -3.76 2.28
C GLY A 82 -26.04 -5.29 2.39
N THR A 83 -25.59 -5.95 1.33
CA THR A 83 -25.53 -7.41 1.30
C THR A 83 -24.45 -7.95 2.23
N LYS A 84 -24.78 -8.95 3.05
CA LYS A 84 -23.83 -9.68 3.92
C LYS A 84 -22.55 -10.10 3.17
N ALA A 85 -22.67 -10.45 1.88
CA ALA A 85 -21.56 -10.84 1.02
C ALA A 85 -20.41 -9.81 0.93
N VAL A 86 -20.71 -8.50 1.04
CA VAL A 86 -19.67 -7.46 1.00
C VAL A 86 -18.94 -7.39 2.34
N ALA A 87 -19.70 -7.34 3.44
CA ALA A 87 -19.15 -7.30 4.79
C ALA A 87 -18.29 -8.53 5.11
N ASP A 88 -18.76 -9.73 4.73
CA ASP A 88 -18.05 -11.02 4.88
C ASP A 88 -16.66 -11.02 4.21
N ARG A 89 -16.44 -10.14 3.23
CA ARG A 89 -15.22 -10.10 2.43
C ARG A 89 -14.33 -8.93 2.82
N ILE A 90 -14.92 -7.76 3.08
CA ILE A 90 -14.15 -6.54 3.27
C ILE A 90 -13.51 -6.43 4.66
N PHE A 91 -14.19 -6.86 5.72
CA PHE A 91 -13.64 -6.78 7.07
C PHE A 91 -12.39 -7.68 7.24
N PRO A 92 -12.42 -8.96 6.83
CA PRO A 92 -11.20 -9.78 6.80
C PRO A 92 -10.11 -9.18 5.91
N ALA A 93 -10.49 -8.58 4.77
CA ALA A 93 -9.53 -7.99 3.85
C ALA A 93 -8.83 -6.76 4.43
N ALA A 94 -9.59 -5.83 4.98
CA ALA A 94 -9.07 -4.64 5.62
C ALA A 94 -8.18 -5.01 6.82
N ALA A 95 -8.60 -6.00 7.62
CA ALA A 95 -7.81 -6.50 8.74
C ALA A 95 -6.46 -7.11 8.29
N ARG A 96 -6.47 -7.88 7.20
CA ARG A 96 -5.25 -8.47 6.64
C ARG A 96 -4.31 -7.41 6.07
N PHE A 97 -4.84 -6.43 5.32
CA PHE A 97 -4.02 -5.35 4.78
C PHE A 97 -3.48 -4.42 5.86
N ALA A 98 -4.25 -4.13 6.92
CA ALA A 98 -3.80 -3.33 8.05
C ALA A 98 -2.62 -3.96 8.81
N GLN A 99 -2.45 -5.27 8.69
CA GLN A 99 -1.35 -6.05 9.27
C GLN A 99 -0.25 -6.41 8.26
N ASP A 100 -0.27 -5.86 7.04
CA ASP A 100 0.71 -6.19 6.02
C ASP A 100 2.14 -5.78 6.43
N SER A 101 3.16 -6.45 5.89
CA SER A 101 4.55 -6.07 6.13
C SER A 101 4.92 -4.72 5.49
N SER A 102 4.29 -4.36 4.38
CA SER A 102 4.47 -3.06 3.71
C SER A 102 3.70 -1.93 4.41
N GLN A 103 4.37 -0.81 4.69
CA GLN A 103 3.74 0.35 5.33
C GLN A 103 2.61 0.95 4.48
N GLN A 104 2.79 1.03 3.17
CA GLN A 104 1.77 1.54 2.25
C GLN A 104 0.54 0.63 2.20
N THR A 105 0.75 -0.69 2.20
CA THR A 105 -0.36 -1.63 2.24
C THR A 105 -1.14 -1.52 3.56
N ARG A 106 -0.43 -1.36 4.69
CA ARG A 106 -1.07 -1.05 5.98
C ARG A 106 -1.86 0.24 5.96
N TYR A 107 -1.32 1.28 5.33
CA TYR A 107 -2.02 2.55 5.15
C TYR A 107 -3.37 2.34 4.45
N TYR A 108 -3.40 1.64 3.32
CA TYR A 108 -4.67 1.35 2.62
C TYR A 108 -5.62 0.46 3.44
N GLY A 109 -5.11 -0.52 4.17
CA GLY A 109 -5.90 -1.31 5.13
C GLY A 109 -6.58 -0.43 6.18
N ARG A 110 -5.81 0.45 6.81
CA ARG A 110 -6.30 1.43 7.78
C ARG A 110 -7.26 2.45 7.16
N LYS A 111 -7.02 2.85 5.92
CA LYS A 111 -7.89 3.75 5.15
C LYS A 111 -9.29 3.14 5.00
N MET A 112 -9.38 1.86 4.63
CA MET A 112 -10.67 1.15 4.55
C MET A 112 -11.40 1.12 5.90
N LEU A 113 -10.69 0.82 7.00
CA LEU A 113 -11.29 0.86 8.34
C LEU A 113 -11.78 2.28 8.71
N CYS A 114 -11.00 3.30 8.38
CA CYS A 114 -11.35 4.70 8.59
C CYS A 114 -12.59 5.12 7.81
N SER A 115 -12.76 4.66 6.56
CA SER A 115 -13.96 4.95 5.77
C SER A 115 -15.21 4.28 6.33
N MET A 116 -15.08 3.12 6.98
CA MET A 116 -16.21 2.35 7.52
C MET A 116 -16.62 2.75 8.94
N MET A 117 -15.70 3.30 9.74
CA MET A 117 -15.95 3.58 11.18
C MET A 117 -16.94 4.70 11.49
N ALA A 118 -17.41 5.42 10.47
CA ALA A 118 -18.49 6.40 10.60
C ALA A 118 -19.86 5.72 10.83
N HIS A 119 -20.00 4.43 10.55
CA HIS A 119 -21.24 3.69 10.75
C HIS A 119 -21.46 3.30 12.23
N PRO A 120 -22.68 3.44 12.78
CA PRO A 120 -22.96 3.08 14.17
C PRO A 120 -22.77 1.59 14.49
N ASP A 121 -23.01 0.69 13.54
CA ASP A 121 -22.79 -0.75 13.71
C ASP A 121 -21.36 -1.21 13.37
N PHE A 122 -20.41 -0.30 13.15
CA PHE A 122 -19.05 -0.66 12.77
C PHE A 122 -18.37 -1.59 13.79
N ASP A 123 -18.45 -1.28 15.08
CA ASP A 123 -17.77 -2.08 16.10
C ASP A 123 -18.38 -3.49 16.22
N LYS A 124 -19.72 -3.60 16.11
CA LYS A 124 -20.41 -4.91 16.04
C LYS A 124 -20.00 -5.71 14.80
N ALA A 125 -19.85 -5.04 13.66
CA ALA A 125 -19.42 -5.68 12.42
C ALA A 125 -17.97 -6.16 12.50
N LEU A 126 -17.07 -5.40 13.14
CA LEU A 126 -15.70 -5.84 13.41
C LEU A 126 -15.67 -7.12 14.24
N GLU A 127 -16.41 -7.16 15.35
CA GLU A 127 -16.49 -8.35 16.22
C GLU A 127 -17.03 -9.57 15.48
N LYS A 128 -17.96 -9.36 14.55
CA LYS A 128 -18.59 -10.42 13.78
C LYS A 128 -17.70 -10.97 12.66
N TYR A 129 -16.99 -10.12 11.94
CA TYR A 129 -16.34 -10.50 10.68
C TYR A 129 -14.81 -10.59 10.76
N VAL A 130 -14.16 -9.96 11.74
CA VAL A 130 -12.70 -10.09 11.94
C VAL A 130 -12.40 -11.36 12.74
N LEU A 131 -11.34 -12.07 12.35
CA LEU A 131 -10.95 -13.29 13.04
C LEU A 131 -10.53 -12.98 14.49
N PRO A 132 -10.88 -13.83 15.49
CA PRO A 132 -10.57 -13.57 16.90
C PRO A 132 -9.09 -13.31 17.19
N LYS A 133 -8.18 -13.97 16.43
CA LYS A 133 -6.73 -13.79 16.56
C LYS A 133 -6.25 -12.39 16.14
N ASP A 134 -6.94 -11.77 15.18
CA ASP A 134 -6.56 -10.48 14.59
C ASP A 134 -7.27 -9.33 15.33
N PHE A 135 -8.38 -9.62 16.01
CA PHE A 135 -9.26 -8.64 16.63
C PHE A 135 -8.56 -7.66 17.60
N PRO A 136 -7.65 -8.08 18.52
CA PRO A 136 -6.98 -7.14 19.43
C PRO A 136 -6.18 -6.07 18.70
N TYR A 137 -5.40 -6.49 17.68
CA TYR A 137 -4.60 -5.57 16.87
C TYR A 137 -5.48 -4.61 16.07
N ILE A 138 -6.56 -5.12 15.47
CA ILE A 138 -7.47 -4.28 14.68
C ILE A 138 -8.22 -3.28 15.57
N LYS A 139 -8.60 -3.68 16.78
CA LYS A 139 -9.22 -2.76 17.74
C LYS A 139 -8.26 -1.63 18.14
N GLU A 140 -6.99 -1.93 18.40
CA GLU A 140 -5.95 -0.93 18.65
C GLU A 140 -5.77 0.01 17.44
N ALA A 141 -5.70 -0.54 16.23
CA ALA A 141 -5.59 0.26 15.00
C ALA A 141 -6.78 1.21 14.82
N VAL A 142 -7.99 0.75 15.13
CA VAL A 142 -9.22 1.57 15.10
C VAL A 142 -9.18 2.66 16.17
N THR A 143 -8.79 2.36 17.40
CA THR A 143 -8.61 3.37 18.46
C THR A 143 -7.62 4.44 18.01
N SER A 144 -6.46 4.05 17.49
CA SER A 144 -5.48 5.00 16.96
C SER A 144 -6.02 5.83 15.80
N LEU A 145 -6.88 5.27 14.94
CA LEU A 145 -7.50 6.03 13.86
C LEU A 145 -8.51 7.05 14.39
N ARG A 146 -9.28 6.73 15.43
CA ARG A 146 -10.22 7.66 16.06
C ARG A 146 -9.50 8.83 16.75
N GLU A 147 -8.36 8.56 17.37
CA GLU A 147 -7.56 9.57 18.09
C GLU A 147 -6.71 10.45 17.17
N LYS A 148 -6.04 9.84 16.19
CA LYS A 148 -4.99 10.50 15.39
C LYS A 148 -5.37 10.69 13.92
N GLY A 149 -6.47 10.10 13.48
CA GLY A 149 -6.82 10.01 12.05
C GLY A 149 -5.93 9.03 11.29
N LEU A 150 -6.13 8.99 9.97
CA LEU A 150 -5.41 8.10 9.05
C LEU A 150 -3.93 8.44 8.91
N GLY A 151 -3.59 9.73 9.02
CA GLY A 151 -2.26 10.25 8.72
C GLY A 151 -1.98 10.35 7.22
N GLU A 152 -0.73 10.68 6.88
CA GLU A 152 -0.26 10.79 5.51
C GLU A 152 0.17 9.44 4.92
N MET A 153 0.11 9.33 3.59
CA MET A 153 0.56 8.13 2.90
C MET A 153 2.09 8.00 2.99
N PRO A 154 2.62 6.84 3.45
CA PRO A 154 4.06 6.63 3.50
C PRO A 154 4.70 6.75 2.12
N LEU A 155 5.78 7.53 2.03
CA LEU A 155 6.57 7.65 0.80
C LEU A 155 7.28 6.34 0.48
N ASP A 156 7.37 6.02 -0.81
CA ASP A 156 8.26 4.98 -1.35
C ASP A 156 9.71 5.44 -1.20
N THR A 157 10.21 5.50 0.03
CA THR A 157 11.66 5.59 0.23
C THR A 157 12.22 4.22 -0.11
N PRO A 158 13.13 4.10 -1.10
CA PRO A 158 13.90 2.87 -1.26
C PRO A 158 14.61 2.68 0.08
N SER A 159 14.18 1.67 0.83
CA SER A 159 14.77 1.31 2.12
C SER A 159 16.28 1.36 1.96
N ALA A 160 16.94 2.26 2.70
CA ALA A 160 18.36 2.51 2.57
C ALA A 160 19.12 1.19 2.68
N LYS A 161 19.69 0.76 1.55
CA LYS A 161 20.60 -0.38 1.48
C LYS A 161 21.82 0.00 2.30
N GLY A 162 21.87 -0.49 3.54
CA GLY A 162 23.04 -0.47 4.41
C GLY A 162 23.66 0.91 4.60
N ARG A 163 23.28 1.60 5.68
CA ARG A 163 24.20 2.57 6.29
C ARG A 163 25.39 1.76 6.79
N ARG A 164 26.38 1.52 5.93
CA ARG A 164 27.73 1.08 6.33
C ARG A 164 28.14 2.07 7.42
N SER A 165 28.30 1.57 8.63
CA SER A 165 28.95 2.29 9.71
C SER A 165 30.32 2.73 9.21
N GLN A 166 30.46 4.02 8.89
CA GLN A 166 31.77 4.66 8.82
C GLN A 166 32.29 4.69 10.26
N THR A 167 33.00 3.63 10.64
CA THR A 167 33.89 3.64 11.78
C THR A 167 35.05 4.58 11.43
N SER A 168 34.98 5.85 11.81
CA SER A 168 36.14 6.74 11.71
C SER A 168 37.08 6.45 12.88
N SER A 169 37.92 5.43 12.69
CA SER A 169 39.12 5.18 13.50
C SER A 169 40.27 6.03 12.96
N VAL A 170 40.73 6.95 13.81
CA VAL A 170 42.11 7.44 14.02
C VAL A 170 43.05 7.57 12.80
N GLY A 171 43.62 8.78 12.60
CA GLY A 171 44.84 8.91 11.79
C GLY A 171 45.34 10.32 11.50
N HIS A 172 46.14 10.85 12.43
CA HIS A 172 47.25 11.80 12.25
C HIS A 172 47.22 12.85 11.11
N SER A 173 47.08 14.11 11.51
CA SER A 173 47.63 15.26 10.79
C SER A 173 49.16 15.23 10.86
N ARG A 174 49.84 14.89 9.76
CA ARG A 174 51.24 15.25 9.53
C ARG A 174 51.37 15.94 8.18
N SER A 175 51.75 17.20 8.27
CA SER A 175 52.17 18.08 7.20
C SER A 175 53.30 17.45 6.37
N SER A 176 53.23 17.57 5.06
CA SER A 176 54.41 17.77 4.22
C SER A 176 53.99 18.32 2.85
N SER A 177 54.47 19.53 2.57
CA SER A 177 54.36 20.24 1.31
C SER A 177 55.67 20.07 0.53
N THR A 178 55.63 19.35 -0.57
CA THR A 178 56.64 19.26 -1.63
C THR A 178 55.91 18.74 -2.86
N SER A 179 56.08 19.15 -4.12
CA SER A 179 56.85 20.18 -4.81
C SER A 179 56.33 20.15 -6.27
N ARG A 180 56.38 21.29 -6.98
CA ARG A 180 56.42 21.46 -8.46
C ARG A 180 55.15 21.02 -9.23
N ASP A 181 54.68 21.68 -10.29
CA ASP A 181 55.31 22.51 -11.32
C ASP A 181 54.42 23.70 -11.72
N ALA A 182 55.07 24.80 -12.09
CA ALA A 182 54.48 25.91 -12.81
C ALA A 182 54.75 25.72 -14.31
N LEU A 183 53.70 25.66 -15.12
CA LEU A 183 53.78 25.89 -16.56
C LEU A 183 52.78 26.99 -16.91
N SER A 184 53.28 28.22 -16.99
CA SER A 184 52.61 29.34 -17.63
C SER A 184 52.87 29.26 -19.14
N VAL A 185 51.83 28.95 -19.91
CA VAL A 185 51.80 29.20 -21.36
C VAL A 185 50.92 30.44 -21.57
N THR A 186 51.52 31.52 -22.05
CA THR A 186 50.79 32.59 -22.74
C THR A 186 51.63 33.05 -23.91
N ASP A 187 51.05 32.88 -25.10
CA ASP A 187 51.45 33.43 -26.39
C ASP A 187 51.84 34.91 -26.33
N ARG A 188 52.85 35.29 -27.13
CA ARG A 188 52.73 36.41 -28.08
C ARG A 188 53.91 36.50 -29.06
N GLU A 189 53.50 36.73 -30.31
CA GLU A 189 54.20 37.19 -31.53
C GLU A 189 55.08 36.21 -32.31
#